data_AF-A0A3E1DZY2-F1
#
_entry.id   AF-A0A3E1DZY2-F1
#
_cell.length_a   1.000
_cell.length_b   1.000
_cell.length_c   1.000
_cell.angle_alpha   90.00
_cell.angle_beta   90.00
_cell.angle_gamma   90.00
#
_symmetry.space_group_name_H-M   'P 1'
#
loop_
_entity.id
_entity.type
_entity.pdbx_description
1 polymer ?
#
loop_
_entity_poly.entity_id
_entity_poly.type
_entity_poly.pdbx_seq_one_letter_code
_entity_poly.pdbx_strand_id
1 'polypeptide(L)'
;MLLLPYPLQHHIFELRSTAWQMGTAVGDKSNATVPFSLSYVANNLTHAESFFLARSTDQPNSLTLSLLGGIGVMFFLLFAVKRLRTLRTEPPVVVASIIFATGFIVQFAVFMGYFWGQFDDPIIRRLSLPTHLGMVIAVMTVLPQFAAAGFQRFLLCVAAFGLIASGVPSMAEHAYSQEYLPGKETAWRRQFMADQPRHDYLMIDNDAILWVSHLVSATTVPQAIKRRDAVVFTLRNHTFSDIYVFQRFNIHETTGVLTLRDGDDLGPDFVLETVREERLQTLTLTRISRVKEVREGQASLTAPDGHKPPVVTPNRAEIEKMRKAYLENFIKQLP
;
A
#
# COMPACT_ATOMS: atom_id res chain seq x y z
N MET A 1 15.82 -29.68 -2.71
CA MET A 1 15.34 -29.24 -1.38
C MET A 1 14.78 -27.82 -1.42
N LEU A 2 13.78 -27.52 -2.26
CA LEU A 2 13.27 -26.14 -2.44
C LEU A 2 11.75 -26.07 -2.72
N LEU A 3 10.98 -27.10 -2.31
CA LEU A 3 9.51 -27.10 -2.45
C LEU A 3 8.78 -27.36 -1.13
N LEU A 4 9.50 -27.62 -0.03
CA LEU A 4 8.94 -27.81 1.31
C LEU A 4 8.18 -26.58 1.88
N PRO A 5 8.55 -25.32 1.52
CA PRO A 5 7.75 -24.16 1.93
C PRO A 5 6.38 -24.11 1.26
N TYR A 6 6.21 -24.72 0.08
CA TYR A 6 5.00 -24.63 -0.73
C TYR A 6 3.76 -25.30 -0.07
N PRO A 7 3.83 -26.54 0.45
CA PRO A 7 2.71 -27.13 1.17
C PRO A 7 2.44 -26.43 2.51
N LEU A 8 3.48 -25.95 3.20
CA LEU A 8 3.33 -25.17 4.43
C LEU A 8 2.62 -23.83 4.19
N GLN A 9 3.02 -23.14 3.13
CA GLN A 9 2.41 -21.90 2.68
C GLN A 9 0.95 -22.14 2.25
N HIS A 10 0.67 -23.21 1.51
CA HIS A 10 -0.70 -23.58 1.14
C HIS A 10 -1.56 -23.87 2.36
N HIS A 11 -1.03 -24.57 3.37
CA HIS A 11 -1.75 -24.88 4.60
C HIS A 11 -2.05 -23.62 5.44
N ILE A 12 -1.08 -22.70 5.56
CA ILE A 12 -1.30 -21.40 6.22
C ILE A 12 -2.40 -20.60 5.50
N PHE A 13 -2.41 -20.67 4.17
CA PHE A 13 -3.38 -20.00 3.31
C PHE A 13 -4.79 -20.63 3.36
N GLU A 14 -4.90 -21.93 3.59
CA GLU A 14 -6.18 -22.60 3.89
C GLU A 14 -6.70 -22.21 5.28
N LEU A 15 -5.81 -22.18 6.29
CA LEU A 15 -6.17 -21.85 7.68
C LEU A 15 -6.51 -20.37 7.87
N ARG A 16 -5.97 -19.48 7.03
CA ARG A 16 -6.24 -18.03 7.06
C ARG A 16 -6.74 -17.56 5.69
N SER A 17 -8.05 -17.65 5.48
CA SER A 17 -8.72 -17.07 4.30
C SER A 17 -8.44 -15.56 4.12
N THR A 18 -8.17 -14.84 5.21
CA THR A 18 -7.75 -13.43 5.21
C THR A 18 -6.35 -13.20 4.62
N ALA A 19 -5.48 -14.21 4.61
CA ALA A 19 -4.12 -14.09 4.08
C ALA A 19 -4.08 -13.98 2.55
N TRP A 20 -5.12 -14.49 1.86
CA TRP A 20 -5.31 -14.23 0.43
C TRP A 20 -5.85 -12.82 0.15
N GLN A 21 -6.25 -12.04 1.17
CA GLN A 21 -6.87 -10.73 1.01
C GLN A 21 -8.14 -10.74 0.13
N MET A 22 -8.78 -11.90 -0.06
CA MET A 22 -9.98 -12.06 -0.89
C MET A 22 -11.17 -11.24 -0.36
N GLY A 23 -11.24 -11.01 0.97
CA GLY A 23 -12.33 -10.24 1.60
C GLY A 23 -12.14 -8.71 1.63
N THR A 24 -10.99 -8.18 1.21
CA THR A 24 -10.71 -6.73 1.22
C THR A 24 -10.75 -6.10 -0.17
N ALA A 25 -11.09 -6.88 -1.20
CA ALA A 25 -11.14 -6.39 -2.56
C ALA A 25 -12.45 -5.59 -2.80
N VAL A 26 -12.31 -4.29 -3.01
CA VAL A 26 -13.43 -3.36 -3.25
C VAL A 26 -13.98 -3.57 -4.67
N GLY A 27 -15.31 -3.66 -4.80
CA GLY A 27 -16.02 -3.83 -6.08
C GLY A 27 -16.40 -5.28 -6.41
N ASP A 28 -16.43 -5.63 -7.70
CA ASP A 28 -16.81 -6.94 -8.28
C ASP A 28 -15.92 -8.12 -7.80
N LYS A 29 -14.88 -7.82 -7.04
CA LYS A 29 -13.89 -8.74 -6.45
C LYS A 29 -14.31 -9.29 -5.07
N SER A 30 -15.35 -8.73 -4.46
CA SER A 30 -15.87 -9.12 -3.14
C SER A 30 -16.52 -10.51 -3.08
N ASN A 31 -16.86 -11.09 -4.25
CA ASN A 31 -17.50 -12.42 -4.36
C ASN A 31 -16.53 -13.55 -4.77
N ALA A 32 -15.22 -13.29 -4.85
CA ALA A 32 -14.25 -14.32 -5.21
C ALA A 32 -14.02 -15.30 -4.04
N THR A 33 -14.61 -16.49 -4.14
CA THR A 33 -14.50 -17.55 -3.11
C THR A 33 -13.32 -18.50 -3.33
N VAL A 34 -12.72 -18.49 -4.53
CA VAL A 34 -11.63 -19.41 -4.92
C VAL A 34 -10.49 -18.60 -5.57
N PRO A 35 -9.21 -18.87 -5.21
CA PRO A 35 -8.06 -18.11 -5.71
C PRO A 35 -7.76 -18.35 -7.19
N PHE A 36 -8.10 -19.53 -7.73
CA PHE A 36 -7.93 -19.85 -9.14
C PHE A 36 -9.23 -20.37 -9.75
N SER A 37 -9.63 -19.81 -10.89
CA SER A 37 -10.79 -20.29 -11.65
C SER A 37 -10.63 -19.98 -13.12
N LEU A 38 -11.09 -20.91 -13.97
CA LEU A 38 -11.21 -20.71 -15.41
C LEU A 38 -12.24 -19.62 -15.76
N SER A 39 -13.19 -19.33 -14.87
CA SER A 39 -14.15 -18.23 -15.06
C SER A 39 -13.49 -16.85 -15.03
N TYR A 40 -12.32 -16.72 -14.40
CA TYR A 40 -11.59 -15.44 -14.35
C TYR A 40 -10.85 -15.14 -15.65
N VAL A 41 -10.57 -16.14 -16.49
CA VAL A 41 -9.74 -15.99 -17.70
C VAL A 41 -10.33 -14.98 -18.67
N ALA A 42 -11.65 -15.04 -18.93
CA ALA A 42 -12.28 -14.11 -19.88
C ALA A 42 -12.18 -12.66 -19.42
N ASN A 43 -12.48 -12.41 -18.13
CA ASN A 43 -12.44 -11.07 -17.55
C ASN A 43 -10.99 -10.56 -17.41
N ASN A 44 -10.07 -11.43 -16.99
CA ASN A 44 -8.65 -11.09 -16.89
C ASN A 44 -8.03 -10.79 -18.26
N LEU A 45 -8.47 -11.48 -19.33
CA LEU A 45 -7.98 -11.23 -20.68
C LEU A 45 -8.46 -9.88 -21.21
N THR A 46 -9.71 -9.48 -20.95
CA THR A 46 -10.21 -8.13 -21.30
C THR A 46 -9.45 -7.04 -20.55
N HIS A 47 -9.14 -7.25 -19.27
CA HIS A 47 -8.30 -6.32 -18.50
C HIS A 47 -6.83 -6.33 -18.92
N ALA A 48 -6.31 -7.46 -19.41
CA ALA A 48 -4.97 -7.53 -19.96
C ALA A 48 -4.88 -6.80 -21.30
N GLU A 49 -5.90 -6.92 -22.16
CA GLU A 49 -5.99 -6.19 -23.42
C GLU A 49 -6.07 -4.68 -23.18
N SER A 50 -6.96 -4.23 -22.28
CA SER A 50 -7.01 -2.83 -21.88
C SER A 50 -5.68 -2.38 -21.31
N PHE A 51 -5.00 -3.24 -20.52
CA PHE A 51 -3.71 -2.91 -19.95
C PHE A 51 -2.58 -2.83 -20.97
N PHE A 52 -2.54 -3.69 -21.99
CA PHE A 52 -1.46 -3.68 -22.99
C PHE A 52 -1.66 -2.62 -24.08
N LEU A 53 -2.91 -2.22 -24.33
CA LEU A 53 -3.28 -1.22 -25.34
C LEU A 53 -3.58 0.18 -24.77
N ALA A 54 -3.60 0.34 -23.44
CA ALA A 54 -3.76 1.65 -22.79
C ALA A 54 -2.64 2.62 -23.20
N ARG A 55 -2.94 3.92 -23.13
CA ARG A 55 -1.93 4.96 -23.34
C ARG A 55 -0.96 4.95 -22.17
N SER A 56 0.32 5.21 -22.45
CA SER A 56 1.39 5.28 -21.43
C SER A 56 1.21 6.38 -20.37
N THR A 57 0.22 7.26 -20.54
CA THR A 57 -0.21 8.27 -19.55
C THR A 57 -1.10 7.67 -18.45
N ASP A 58 -1.92 6.68 -18.81
CA ASP A 58 -2.96 6.18 -17.91
C ASP A 58 -2.45 4.98 -17.11
N GLN A 59 -1.47 4.24 -17.66
CA GLN A 59 -0.90 3.06 -17.03
C GLN A 59 0.61 2.98 -17.31
N PRO A 60 1.40 2.35 -16.41
CA PRO A 60 2.82 2.10 -16.60
C PRO A 60 3.06 0.96 -17.59
N ASN A 61 2.54 1.12 -18.81
CA ASN A 61 2.71 0.21 -19.93
C ASN A 61 3.51 0.91 -21.04
N SER A 62 4.05 0.12 -21.96
CA SER A 62 4.64 0.65 -23.18
C SER A 62 3.89 0.04 -24.35
N LEU A 63 3.01 0.83 -24.97
CA LEU A 63 2.22 0.41 -26.14
C LEU A 63 3.13 -0.07 -27.27
N THR A 64 4.31 0.54 -27.41
CA THR A 64 5.35 0.09 -28.34
C THR A 64 5.87 -1.30 -27.99
N LEU A 65 6.12 -1.59 -26.71
CA LEU A 65 6.57 -2.91 -26.27
C LEU A 65 5.46 -3.96 -26.40
N SER A 66 4.20 -3.61 -26.13
CA SER A 66 3.05 -4.51 -26.30
C SER A 66 2.85 -4.91 -27.76
N LEU A 67 2.93 -3.95 -28.70
CA LEU A 67 2.78 -4.23 -30.13
C LEU A 67 3.97 -5.02 -30.69
N LEU A 68 5.21 -4.57 -30.43
CA LEU A 68 6.42 -5.29 -30.90
C LEU A 68 6.54 -6.65 -30.22
N GLY A 69 6.22 -6.73 -28.93
CA GLY A 69 6.24 -7.92 -28.11
C GLY A 69 5.18 -8.93 -28.56
N GLY A 70 3.95 -8.48 -28.83
CA GLY A 70 2.88 -9.35 -29.35
C GLY A 70 3.24 -9.96 -30.71
N ILE A 71 3.76 -9.13 -31.63
CA ILE A 71 4.28 -9.61 -32.92
C ILE A 71 5.47 -10.57 -32.69
N GLY A 72 6.39 -10.22 -31.81
CA GLY A 72 7.54 -11.02 -31.43
C GLY A 72 7.16 -12.39 -30.87
N VAL A 73 6.15 -12.45 -29.99
CA VAL A 73 5.63 -13.69 -29.41
C VAL A 73 4.97 -14.56 -30.49
N MET A 74 4.21 -13.99 -31.43
CA MET A 74 3.64 -14.75 -32.55
C MET A 74 4.73 -15.38 -33.42
N PHE A 75 5.75 -14.62 -33.82
CA PHE A 75 6.88 -15.16 -34.58
C PHE A 75 7.70 -16.15 -33.77
N PHE A 76 7.85 -15.92 -32.46
CA PHE A 76 8.53 -16.84 -31.57
C PHE A 76 7.77 -18.17 -31.44
N LEU A 77 6.44 -18.16 -31.35
CA LEU A 77 5.62 -19.38 -31.33
C LEU A 77 5.79 -20.17 -32.62
N LEU A 78 5.76 -19.50 -33.77
CA LEU A 78 6.01 -20.15 -35.06
C LEU A 78 7.43 -20.73 -35.14
N PHE A 79 8.42 -19.99 -34.64
CA PHE A 79 9.81 -20.44 -34.56
C PHE A 79 9.98 -21.64 -33.62
N ALA A 80 9.37 -21.60 -32.43
CA ALA A 80 9.39 -22.67 -31.45
C ALA A 80 8.71 -23.94 -31.98
N VAL A 81 7.54 -23.83 -32.64
CA VAL A 81 6.84 -24.97 -33.26
C VAL A 81 7.68 -25.59 -34.38
N LYS A 82 8.31 -24.76 -35.22
CA LYS A 82 9.17 -25.24 -36.32
C LYS A 82 10.42 -25.95 -35.78
N ARG A 83 11.04 -25.41 -34.72
CA ARG A 83 12.27 -25.96 -34.12
C ARG A 83 12.04 -27.03 -33.07
N LEU A 84 10.82 -27.21 -32.56
CA LEU A 84 10.46 -28.31 -31.67
C LEU A 84 10.77 -29.67 -32.30
N ARG A 85 10.61 -29.77 -33.63
CA ARG A 85 10.87 -30.99 -34.40
C ARG A 85 12.37 -31.26 -34.61
N THR A 86 13.23 -30.26 -34.45
CA THR A 86 14.69 -30.34 -34.64
C THR A 86 15.48 -29.96 -33.38
N LEU A 87 14.85 -30.00 -32.20
CA LEU A 87 15.45 -29.61 -30.90
C LEU A 87 16.81 -30.27 -30.62
N ARG A 88 17.02 -31.49 -31.13
CA ARG A 88 18.20 -32.30 -30.86
C ARG A 88 19.46 -31.86 -31.62
N THR A 89 19.30 -31.04 -32.67
CA THR A 89 20.38 -30.58 -33.56
C THR A 89 20.66 -29.08 -33.43
N GLU A 90 19.90 -28.38 -32.58
CA GLU A 90 19.98 -26.92 -32.46
C GLU A 90 21.00 -26.47 -31.40
N PRO A 91 21.54 -25.24 -31.51
CA PRO A 91 22.45 -24.69 -30.52
C PRO A 91 21.82 -24.65 -29.12
N PRO A 92 22.58 -24.91 -28.04
CA PRO A 92 22.06 -24.90 -26.67
C PRO A 92 21.35 -23.60 -26.27
N VAL A 93 21.81 -22.46 -26.80
CA VAL A 93 21.20 -21.14 -26.56
C VAL A 93 19.75 -21.09 -27.05
N VAL A 94 19.46 -21.67 -28.22
CA VAL A 94 18.12 -21.68 -28.80
C VAL A 94 17.17 -22.55 -27.98
N VAL A 95 17.66 -23.71 -27.52
CA VAL A 95 16.90 -24.62 -26.67
C VAL A 95 16.57 -23.96 -25.33
N ALA A 96 17.53 -23.27 -24.70
CA ALA A 96 17.31 -22.53 -23.47
C ALA A 96 16.25 -21.44 -23.66
N SER A 97 16.34 -20.64 -24.73
CA SER A 97 15.35 -19.61 -25.05
C SER A 97 13.94 -20.17 -25.23
N ILE A 98 13.79 -21.32 -25.90
CA ILE A 98 12.49 -22.02 -26.06
C ILE A 98 11.93 -22.43 -24.71
N ILE A 99 12.74 -23.01 -23.82
CA ILE A 99 12.30 -23.43 -22.49
C ILE A 99 11.87 -22.23 -21.65
N PHE A 100 12.70 -21.17 -21.60
CA PHE A 100 12.39 -19.96 -20.83
C PHE A 100 11.11 -19.28 -21.32
N ALA A 101 10.98 -19.08 -22.63
CA ALA A 101 9.78 -18.47 -23.20
C ALA A 101 8.52 -19.31 -22.98
N THR A 102 8.63 -20.65 -23.07
CA THR A 102 7.52 -21.55 -22.71
C THR A 102 7.13 -21.38 -21.25
N GLY A 103 8.11 -21.27 -20.35
CA GLY A 103 7.89 -20.97 -18.93
C GLY A 103 7.12 -19.65 -18.73
N PHE A 104 7.48 -18.59 -19.45
CA PHE A 104 6.77 -17.31 -19.38
C PHE A 104 5.34 -17.37 -19.92
N ILE A 105 5.09 -18.16 -20.97
CA ILE A 105 3.73 -18.39 -21.51
C ILE A 105 2.88 -19.13 -20.48
N VAL A 106 3.41 -20.19 -19.88
CA VAL A 106 2.72 -20.93 -18.81
C VAL A 106 2.44 -20.03 -17.62
N GLN A 107 3.42 -19.22 -17.21
CA GLN A 107 3.26 -18.25 -16.14
C GLN A 107 2.14 -17.23 -16.45
N PHE A 108 2.09 -16.70 -17.67
CA PHE A 108 1.02 -15.81 -18.11
C PHE A 108 -0.35 -16.50 -18.05
N ALA A 109 -0.45 -17.74 -18.53
CA ALA A 109 -1.69 -18.51 -18.48
C ALA A 109 -2.17 -18.75 -17.03
N VAL A 110 -1.23 -19.05 -16.11
CA VAL A 110 -1.54 -19.19 -14.68
C VAL A 110 -2.04 -17.87 -14.09
N PHE A 111 -1.44 -16.73 -14.46
CA PHE A 111 -1.94 -15.43 -14.02
C PHE A 111 -3.33 -15.10 -14.56
N MET A 112 -3.67 -15.53 -15.78
CA MET A 112 -5.03 -15.36 -16.32
C MET A 112 -6.07 -16.17 -15.55
N GLY A 113 -5.69 -17.30 -14.93
CA GLY A 113 -6.55 -18.08 -14.06
C GLY A 113 -6.62 -17.58 -12.61
N TYR A 114 -5.84 -16.56 -12.24
CA TYR A 114 -5.71 -16.06 -10.88
C TYR A 114 -6.71 -14.92 -10.59
N PHE A 115 -7.25 -14.86 -9.37
CA PHE A 115 -8.24 -13.83 -9.01
C PHE A 115 -7.69 -12.39 -9.03
N TRP A 116 -6.39 -12.20 -8.76
CA TRP A 116 -5.68 -10.93 -9.03
C TRP A 116 -4.95 -10.96 -10.39
N GLY A 117 -5.52 -11.59 -11.41
CA GLY A 117 -4.92 -11.63 -12.76
C GLY A 117 -5.07 -10.32 -13.57
N GLN A 118 -5.81 -9.34 -13.03
CA GLN A 118 -6.11 -8.08 -13.70
C GLN A 118 -4.93 -7.11 -13.63
N PHE A 119 -4.16 -6.97 -14.71
CA PHE A 119 -2.99 -6.10 -14.74
C PHE A 119 -3.32 -4.60 -14.60
N ASP A 120 -4.58 -4.20 -14.73
CA ASP A 120 -5.02 -2.81 -14.60
C ASP A 120 -4.93 -2.28 -13.15
N ASP A 121 -5.06 -3.15 -12.15
CA ASP A 121 -5.08 -2.72 -10.75
C ASP A 121 -3.69 -2.23 -10.29
N PRO A 122 -3.56 -1.01 -9.73
CA PRO A 122 -2.29 -0.47 -9.23
C PRO A 122 -1.51 -1.44 -8.33
N ILE A 123 -2.18 -2.24 -7.52
CA ILE A 123 -1.51 -3.19 -6.61
C ILE A 123 -0.93 -4.40 -7.38
N ILE A 124 -1.62 -4.85 -8.43
CA ILE A 124 -1.26 -6.04 -9.21
C ILE A 124 -0.29 -5.70 -10.33
N ARG A 125 -0.26 -4.48 -10.87
CA ARG A 125 0.59 -4.07 -12.03
C ARG A 125 2.01 -4.65 -12.00
N ARG A 126 2.65 -4.78 -10.83
CA ARG A 126 3.96 -5.42 -10.65
C ARG A 126 4.06 -6.89 -11.14
N LEU A 127 2.96 -7.63 -11.17
CA LEU A 127 2.88 -9.01 -11.66
C LEU A 127 2.94 -9.11 -13.19
N SER A 128 2.82 -7.99 -13.93
CA SER A 128 3.06 -7.97 -15.38
C SER A 128 4.54 -7.89 -15.76
N LEU A 129 5.43 -7.53 -14.82
CA LEU A 129 6.88 -7.40 -15.07
C LEU A 129 7.51 -8.66 -15.69
N PRO A 130 7.23 -9.88 -15.18
CA PRO A 130 7.75 -11.11 -15.80
C PRO A 130 7.22 -11.32 -17.23
N THR A 131 5.99 -10.90 -17.51
CA THR A 131 5.39 -11.00 -18.85
C THR A 131 6.06 -10.03 -19.83
N HIS A 132 6.36 -8.80 -19.40
CA HIS A 132 7.14 -7.84 -20.19
C HIS A 132 8.56 -8.36 -20.46
N LEU A 133 9.21 -8.98 -19.48
CA LEU A 133 10.52 -9.62 -19.67
C LEU A 133 10.43 -10.76 -20.70
N GLY A 134 9.39 -11.59 -20.63
CA GLY A 134 9.11 -12.63 -21.62
C GLY A 134 8.97 -12.07 -23.04
N MET A 135 8.25 -10.96 -23.22
CA MET A 135 8.14 -10.28 -24.51
C MET A 135 9.48 -9.75 -25.03
N VAL A 136 10.30 -9.15 -24.16
CA VAL A 136 11.65 -8.68 -24.54
C VAL A 136 12.51 -9.85 -25.02
N ILE A 137 12.50 -10.97 -24.30
CA ILE A 137 13.24 -12.18 -24.68
C ILE A 137 12.73 -12.73 -26.02
N ALA A 138 11.41 -12.74 -26.25
CA ALA A 138 10.82 -13.15 -27.51
C ALA A 138 11.27 -12.26 -28.68
N VAL A 139 11.29 -10.94 -28.50
CA VAL A 139 11.78 -10.00 -29.52
C VAL A 139 13.27 -10.21 -29.78
N MET A 140 14.10 -10.33 -28.74
CA MET A 140 15.55 -10.53 -28.86
C MET A 140 15.93 -11.88 -29.50
N THR A 141 15.09 -12.90 -29.38
CA THR A 141 15.32 -14.22 -29.98
C THR A 141 14.88 -14.30 -31.43
N VAL A 142 13.85 -13.54 -31.82
CA VAL A 142 13.36 -13.47 -33.20
C VAL A 142 14.14 -12.47 -34.04
N LEU A 143 14.61 -11.35 -33.47
CA LEU A 143 15.30 -10.28 -34.20
C LEU A 143 16.51 -10.76 -35.05
N PRO A 144 17.39 -11.65 -34.56
CA PRO A 144 18.53 -12.17 -35.33
C PRO A 144 18.13 -13.04 -36.53
N GLN A 145 16.88 -13.53 -36.60
CA GLN A 145 16.40 -14.39 -37.69
C GLN A 145 16.09 -13.59 -38.97
N PHE A 146 15.98 -12.26 -38.88
CA PHE A 146 15.77 -11.41 -40.05
C PHE A 146 17.10 -11.14 -40.77
N ALA A 147 17.17 -11.44 -42.07
CA ALA A 147 18.41 -11.35 -42.85
C ALA A 147 18.93 -9.92 -43.08
N ALA A 148 18.08 -8.90 -42.94
CA ALA A 148 18.44 -7.52 -43.23
C ALA A 148 18.91 -6.76 -41.97
N ALA A 149 20.23 -6.52 -41.86
CA ALA A 149 20.82 -5.75 -40.76
C ALA A 149 20.25 -4.32 -40.63
N GLY A 150 19.82 -3.71 -41.75
CA GLY A 150 19.13 -2.41 -41.74
C GLY A 150 17.77 -2.46 -41.06
N PHE A 151 16.98 -3.52 -41.29
CA PHE A 151 15.68 -3.73 -40.66
C PHE A 151 15.82 -4.01 -39.16
N GLN A 152 16.85 -4.77 -38.76
CA GLN A 152 17.17 -5.02 -37.36
C GLN A 152 17.53 -3.73 -36.61
N ARG A 153 18.38 -2.88 -37.19
CA ARG A 153 18.75 -1.57 -36.62
C ARG A 153 17.55 -0.62 -36.54
N PHE A 154 16.70 -0.61 -37.57
CA PHE A 154 15.47 0.17 -37.55
C PHE A 154 14.53 -0.28 -36.42
N LEU A 155 14.30 -1.59 -36.26
CA LEU A 155 13.45 -2.12 -35.19
C LEU A 155 14.01 -1.80 -33.79
N LEU A 156 15.34 -1.88 -33.62
CA LEU A 156 16.00 -1.51 -32.37
C LEU A 156 15.87 -0.02 -32.08
N CYS A 157 16.04 0.84 -33.08
CA CYS A 157 15.83 2.28 -32.92
C CYS A 157 14.38 2.62 -32.56
N VAL A 158 13.40 1.96 -33.19
CA VAL A 158 11.97 2.14 -32.86
C VAL A 158 11.68 1.65 -31.44
N ALA A 159 12.24 0.51 -31.02
CA ALA A 159 12.08 0.00 -29.66
C ALA A 159 12.72 0.93 -28.61
N ALA A 160 13.93 1.42 -28.88
CA ALA A 160 14.64 2.35 -27.98
C ALA A 160 13.91 3.70 -27.90
N PHE A 161 13.46 4.23 -29.04
CA PHE A 161 12.66 5.45 -29.09
C PHE A 161 11.33 5.27 -28.36
N GLY A 162 10.64 4.15 -28.58
CA GLY A 162 9.41 3.80 -27.88
C GLY A 162 9.60 3.73 -26.37
N LEU A 163 10.67 3.08 -25.90
CA LEU A 163 10.99 2.97 -24.48
C LEU A 163 11.29 4.33 -23.84
N ILE A 164 11.98 5.23 -24.53
CA ILE A 164 12.24 6.59 -24.04
C ILE A 164 10.95 7.43 -24.07
N ALA A 165 10.21 7.38 -25.17
CA ALA A 165 8.98 8.14 -25.38
C ALA A 165 7.84 7.70 -24.45
N SER A 166 7.76 6.42 -24.08
CA SER A 166 6.79 5.92 -23.10
C SER A 166 7.32 5.95 -21.66
N GLY A 167 8.62 5.70 -21.47
CA GLY A 167 9.23 5.59 -20.14
C GLY A 167 9.40 6.93 -19.43
N VAL A 168 9.79 7.98 -20.16
CA VAL A 168 10.00 9.31 -19.57
C VAL A 168 8.69 9.92 -19.05
N PRO A 169 7.57 9.91 -19.81
CA PRO A 169 6.29 10.40 -19.29
C PRO A 169 5.76 9.57 -18.11
N SER A 170 5.86 8.23 -18.18
CA SER A 170 5.40 7.36 -17.11
C SER A 170 6.16 7.57 -15.78
N MET A 171 7.48 7.82 -15.86
CA MET A 171 8.28 8.18 -14.69
C MET A 171 8.02 9.61 -14.20
N ALA A 172 7.75 10.55 -15.12
CA ALA A 172 7.48 11.94 -14.78
C ALA A 172 6.10 12.11 -14.10
N GLU A 173 5.06 11.45 -14.62
CA GLU A 173 3.67 11.62 -14.14
C GLU A 173 3.40 10.92 -12.79
N HIS A 174 4.31 10.07 -12.31
CA HIS A 174 4.11 9.32 -11.06
C HIS A 174 2.74 8.59 -11.03
N ALA A 175 2.26 8.11 -12.18
CA ALA A 175 0.90 7.57 -12.34
C ALA A 175 0.56 6.50 -11.28
N TYR A 176 1.55 5.68 -10.89
CA TYR A 176 1.41 4.70 -9.81
C TYR A 176 1.06 5.33 -8.45
N SER A 177 1.67 6.46 -8.07
CA SER A 177 1.36 7.13 -6.80
C SER A 177 0.13 8.02 -6.88
N GLN A 178 -0.27 8.46 -8.08
CA GLN A 178 -1.49 9.25 -8.27
C GLN A 178 -2.76 8.41 -8.10
N GLU A 179 -2.74 7.15 -8.51
CA GLU A 179 -3.91 6.25 -8.41
C GLU A 179 -3.93 5.45 -7.10
N TYR A 180 -2.78 5.23 -6.47
CA TYR A 180 -2.68 4.42 -5.25
C TYR A 180 -2.97 5.24 -3.98
N LEU A 181 -4.26 5.28 -3.59
CA LEU A 181 -4.74 5.98 -2.40
C LEU A 181 -3.93 5.70 -1.11
N PRO A 182 -3.58 4.44 -0.75
CA PRO A 182 -2.77 4.19 0.44
C PRO A 182 -1.39 4.86 0.39
N GLY A 183 -0.82 5.02 -0.82
CA GLY A 183 0.42 5.75 -1.05
C GLY A 183 0.27 7.25 -0.78
N LYS A 184 -0.80 7.86 -1.32
CA LYS A 184 -1.14 9.27 -1.06
C LYS A 184 -1.34 9.55 0.43
N GLU A 185 -2.10 8.70 1.11
CA GLU A 185 -2.31 8.86 2.55
C GLU A 185 -1.02 8.69 3.34
N THR A 186 -0.15 7.76 2.96
CA THR A 186 1.14 7.60 3.63
C THR A 186 2.00 8.86 3.47
N ALA A 187 2.05 9.43 2.27
CA ALA A 187 2.75 10.68 2.01
C ALA A 187 2.14 11.85 2.80
N TRP A 188 0.80 11.94 2.85
CA TRP A 188 0.08 12.96 3.60
C TRP A 188 0.30 12.86 5.11
N ARG A 189 0.24 11.65 5.68
CA ARG A 189 0.57 11.39 7.09
C ARG A 189 2.03 11.74 7.41
N ARG A 190 2.96 11.46 6.50
CA ARG A 190 4.37 11.87 6.64
C ARG A 190 4.55 13.38 6.61
N GLN A 191 3.81 14.08 5.77
CA GLN A 191 3.81 15.53 5.76
C GLN A 191 3.29 16.06 7.10
N PHE A 192 2.19 15.51 7.63
CA PHE A 192 1.71 15.87 8.97
C PHE A 192 2.77 15.64 10.05
N MET A 193 3.53 14.53 10.00
CA MET A 193 4.64 14.30 10.93
C MET A 193 5.73 15.37 10.81
N ALA A 194 6.10 15.75 9.58
CA ALA A 194 7.13 16.76 9.33
C ALA A 194 6.70 18.17 9.74
N ASP A 195 5.40 18.48 9.67
CA ASP A 195 4.84 19.77 10.05
C ASP A 195 4.79 19.95 11.59
N GLN A 196 4.93 18.88 12.37
CA GLN A 196 4.88 18.95 13.84
C GLN A 196 6.25 19.29 14.45
N PRO A 197 6.33 20.30 15.33
CA PRO A 197 7.59 20.70 15.97
C PRO A 197 8.09 19.67 17.00
N ARG A 198 7.22 18.78 17.49
CA ARG A 198 7.52 17.72 18.46
C ARG A 198 6.77 16.44 18.12
N HIS A 199 7.39 15.30 18.41
CA HIS A 199 6.85 13.95 18.17
C HIS A 199 6.23 13.34 19.45
N ASP A 200 5.85 14.17 20.42
CA ASP A 200 5.34 13.79 21.73
C ASP A 200 3.80 13.71 21.77
N TYR A 201 3.19 13.33 20.65
CA TYR A 201 1.75 13.11 20.52
C TYR A 201 1.43 11.62 20.34
N LEU A 202 0.19 11.24 20.66
CA LEU A 202 -0.34 9.90 20.39
C LEU A 202 -1.21 9.93 19.14
N MET A 203 -0.95 9.04 18.19
CA MET A 203 -1.82 8.86 17.03
C MET A 203 -2.70 7.62 17.18
N ILE A 204 -4.00 7.79 16.95
CA ILE A 204 -4.97 6.70 16.86
C ILE A 204 -5.25 6.46 15.37
N ASP A 205 -4.76 5.34 14.86
CA ASP A 205 -4.90 4.94 13.44
C ASP A 205 -4.86 3.42 13.34
N ASN A 206 -5.71 2.84 12.49
CA ASN A 206 -5.67 1.40 12.19
C ASN A 206 -4.33 0.99 11.57
N ASP A 207 -3.68 1.89 10.83
CA ASP A 207 -2.34 1.70 10.28
C ASP A 207 -1.25 2.21 11.26
N ALA A 208 -1.38 1.86 12.55
CA ALA A 208 -0.47 2.29 13.63
C ALA A 208 1.02 2.01 13.35
N ILE A 209 1.33 0.95 12.58
CA ILE A 209 2.71 0.58 12.24
C ILE A 209 3.46 1.70 11.51
N LEU A 210 2.76 2.49 10.69
CA LEU A 210 3.38 3.62 9.98
C LEU A 210 3.93 4.63 10.98
N TRP A 211 3.13 5.03 11.96
CA TRP A 211 3.50 6.00 12.98
C TRP A 211 4.64 5.48 13.88
N VAL A 212 4.53 4.23 14.34
CA VAL A 212 5.57 3.59 15.17
C VAL A 212 6.90 3.50 14.41
N SER A 213 6.87 3.21 13.10
CA SER A 213 8.09 3.17 12.27
C SER A 213 8.80 4.52 12.16
N HIS A 214 8.05 5.62 12.36
CA HIS A 214 8.55 6.99 12.39
C HIS A 214 8.77 7.51 13.82
N LEU A 215 8.87 6.63 14.82
CA LEU A 215 9.09 6.96 16.23
C LEU A 215 7.98 7.82 16.87
N VAL A 216 6.77 7.77 16.32
CA VAL A 216 5.57 8.39 16.89
C VAL A 216 4.79 7.34 17.66
N SER A 217 4.36 7.67 18.88
CA SER A 217 3.51 6.77 19.68
C SER A 217 2.15 6.60 18.99
N ALA A 218 1.72 5.36 18.77
CA ALA A 218 0.44 5.10 18.13
C ALA A 218 -0.29 3.87 18.67
N THR A 219 -1.62 3.89 18.54
CA THR A 219 -2.52 2.79 18.88
C THR A 219 -3.59 2.62 17.80
N THR A 220 -4.13 1.42 17.66
CA THR A 220 -5.25 1.18 16.71
C THR A 220 -6.58 1.63 17.29
N VAL A 221 -7.55 1.94 16.42
CA VAL A 221 -8.90 2.35 16.83
C VAL A 221 -9.58 1.31 17.74
N PRO A 222 -9.58 0.00 17.42
CA PRO A 222 -10.15 -1.01 18.31
C PRO A 222 -9.49 -1.07 19.70
N GLN A 223 -8.18 -0.83 19.76
CA GLN A 223 -7.45 -0.80 21.04
C GLN A 223 -7.76 0.46 21.84
N ALA A 224 -7.92 1.61 21.17
CA ALA A 224 -8.32 2.86 21.82
C ALA A 224 -9.72 2.76 22.44
N ILE A 225 -10.67 2.14 21.75
CA ILE A 225 -12.01 1.86 22.26
C ILE A 225 -11.95 0.90 23.46
N LYS A 226 -11.22 -0.22 23.31
CA LYS A 226 -11.12 -1.24 24.37
C LYS A 226 -10.41 -0.72 25.62
N ARG A 227 -9.42 0.17 25.46
CA ARG A 227 -8.62 0.75 26.55
C ARG A 227 -8.95 2.23 26.75
N ARG A 228 -10.24 2.56 26.70
CA ARG A 228 -10.75 3.92 26.89
C ARG A 228 -10.18 4.58 28.15
N ASP A 229 -10.14 3.86 29.28
CA ASP A 229 -9.63 4.39 30.55
C ASP A 229 -8.18 4.86 30.45
N ALA A 230 -7.36 4.17 29.66
CA ALA A 230 -5.98 4.56 29.42
C ALA A 230 -5.90 5.86 28.60
N VAL A 231 -6.76 6.02 27.58
CA VAL A 231 -6.84 7.26 26.80
C VAL A 231 -7.30 8.43 27.69
N VAL A 232 -8.30 8.21 28.55
CA VAL A 232 -8.78 9.19 29.52
C VAL A 232 -7.67 9.60 30.49
N PHE A 233 -6.96 8.62 31.06
CA PHE A 233 -5.82 8.86 31.95
C PHE A 233 -4.73 9.70 31.27
N THR A 234 -4.40 9.36 30.03
CA THR A 234 -3.37 10.07 29.26
C THR A 234 -3.78 11.51 28.93
N LEU A 235 -5.05 11.74 28.57
CA LEU A 235 -5.58 13.09 28.37
C LEU A 235 -5.55 13.91 29.67
N ARG A 236 -5.98 13.32 30.79
CA ARG A 236 -6.00 14.00 32.11
C ARG A 236 -4.60 14.40 32.59
N ASN A 237 -3.63 13.51 32.38
CA ASN A 237 -2.26 13.70 32.89
C ASN A 237 -1.34 14.42 31.89
N HIS A 238 -1.85 14.81 30.72
CA HIS A 238 -1.05 15.42 29.64
C HIS A 238 0.24 14.62 29.35
N THR A 239 0.15 13.28 29.35
CA THR A 239 1.32 12.42 29.09
C THR A 239 1.83 12.59 27.65
N PHE A 240 0.91 12.90 26.74
CA PHE A 240 1.22 13.37 25.39
C PHE A 240 0.76 14.81 25.24
N SER A 241 1.45 15.57 24.38
CA SER A 241 1.08 16.95 24.06
C SER A 241 -0.32 17.03 23.45
N ASP A 242 -0.63 16.11 22.54
CA ASP A 242 -1.96 15.96 21.92
C ASP A 242 -2.24 14.48 21.60
N ILE A 243 -3.53 14.15 21.47
CA ILE A 243 -3.98 12.86 20.93
C ILE A 243 -4.71 13.14 19.61
N TYR A 244 -4.21 12.57 18.52
CA TYR A 244 -4.79 12.69 17.19
C TYR A 244 -5.44 11.38 16.76
N VAL A 245 -6.39 11.50 15.84
CA VAL A 245 -7.13 10.39 15.23
C VAL A 245 -7.09 10.59 13.73
N PHE A 246 -6.71 9.54 13.02
CA PHE A 246 -6.85 9.48 11.57
C PHE A 246 -8.20 8.84 11.19
N GLN A 247 -8.95 9.50 10.32
CA GLN A 247 -10.25 9.03 9.84
C GLN A 247 -10.33 9.14 8.32
N ARG A 248 -10.77 8.05 7.66
CA ARG A 248 -11.11 8.06 6.24
C ARG A 248 -12.63 8.05 6.05
N PHE A 249 -13.13 8.99 5.26
CA PHE A 249 -14.52 9.04 4.83
C PHE A 249 -14.65 8.67 3.36
N ASN A 250 -15.59 7.80 3.04
CA ASN A 250 -16.03 7.49 1.69
C ASN A 250 -17.22 8.39 1.34
N ILE A 251 -17.18 8.96 0.13
CA ILE A 251 -18.26 9.79 -0.41
C ILE A 251 -19.08 8.90 -1.34
N HIS A 252 -20.37 8.74 -1.07
CA HIS A 252 -21.27 8.06 -2.00
C HIS A 252 -21.39 8.83 -3.32
N GLU A 253 -21.18 8.13 -4.44
CA GLU A 253 -21.12 8.72 -5.80
C GLU A 253 -22.38 9.50 -6.20
N THR A 254 -23.55 9.03 -5.77
CA THR A 254 -24.85 9.58 -6.19
C THR A 254 -25.45 10.56 -5.19
N THR A 255 -25.18 10.37 -3.89
CA THR A 255 -25.79 11.16 -2.82
C THR A 255 -24.83 12.18 -2.20
N GLY A 256 -23.52 12.03 -2.41
CA GLY A 256 -22.49 12.87 -1.79
C GLY A 256 -22.38 12.70 -0.26
N VAL A 257 -23.11 11.74 0.33
CA VAL A 257 -23.11 11.50 1.77
C VAL A 257 -21.76 10.92 2.19
N LEU A 258 -21.17 11.53 3.21
CA LEU A 258 -19.94 11.08 3.85
C LEU A 258 -20.25 9.91 4.79
N THR A 259 -19.64 8.77 4.54
CA THR A 259 -19.68 7.61 5.43
C THR A 259 -18.27 7.35 5.93
N LEU A 260 -18.13 7.07 7.23
CA LEU A 260 -16.84 6.72 7.79
C LEU A 260 -16.48 5.30 7.39
N ARG A 261 -15.20 5.05 7.07
CA ARG A 261 -14.73 3.69 6.76
C ARG A 261 -14.90 2.79 7.99
N ASP A 262 -15.36 1.56 7.75
CA ASP A 262 -15.49 0.56 8.80
C ASP A 262 -14.19 0.40 9.61
N GLY A 263 -14.32 0.48 10.93
CA GLY A 263 -13.21 0.37 11.87
C GLY A 263 -12.46 1.67 12.17
N ASP A 264 -12.70 2.77 11.43
CA ASP A 264 -12.14 4.09 11.76
C ASP A 264 -13.04 4.89 12.73
N ASP A 265 -14.20 4.33 13.11
CA ASP A 265 -15.11 4.93 14.10
C ASP A 265 -14.63 4.66 15.52
N LEU A 266 -14.40 5.73 16.28
CA LEU A 266 -14.10 5.69 17.72
C LEU A 266 -15.37 5.63 18.58
N GLY A 267 -16.54 5.88 17.98
CA GLY A 267 -17.81 5.98 18.67
C GLY A 267 -18.13 7.39 19.19
N PRO A 268 -19.37 7.61 19.65
CA PRO A 268 -19.88 8.94 20.03
C PRO A 268 -19.27 9.51 21.31
N ASP A 269 -18.59 8.66 22.09
CA ASP A 269 -17.97 9.04 23.36
C ASP A 269 -16.73 9.92 23.16
N PHE A 270 -16.11 9.90 21.98
CA PHE A 270 -14.93 10.70 21.68
C PHE A 270 -15.36 12.01 21.00
N VAL A 271 -15.11 13.14 21.66
CA VAL A 271 -15.34 14.46 21.06
C VAL A 271 -14.10 14.86 20.28
N LEU A 272 -14.26 14.94 18.97
CA LEU A 272 -13.18 15.20 18.03
C LEU A 272 -13.24 16.64 17.50
N GLU A 273 -12.08 17.28 17.42
CA GLU A 273 -11.89 18.59 16.81
C GLU A 273 -11.05 18.42 15.53
N THR A 274 -11.57 18.84 14.38
CA THR A 274 -10.85 18.70 13.11
C THR A 274 -9.64 19.63 13.07
N VAL A 275 -8.46 19.06 12.82
CA VAL A 275 -7.20 19.81 12.74
C VAL A 275 -6.76 19.96 11.28
N ARG A 276 -6.88 18.90 10.50
CA ARG A 276 -6.53 18.90 9.08
C ARG A 276 -7.50 18.01 8.32
N GLU A 277 -7.94 18.47 7.17
CA GLU A 277 -8.82 17.72 6.29
C GLU A 277 -8.36 17.93 4.85
N GLU A 278 -8.24 16.84 4.09
CA GLU A 278 -7.80 16.90 2.71
C GLU A 278 -8.49 15.82 1.86
N ARG A 279 -8.87 16.20 0.65
CA ARG A 279 -9.45 15.27 -0.33
C ARG A 279 -8.33 14.72 -1.21
N LEU A 280 -7.88 13.50 -0.88
CA LEU A 280 -6.79 12.83 -1.60
C LEU A 280 -7.25 12.13 -2.90
N GLN A 281 -8.55 11.82 -2.99
CA GLN A 281 -9.19 11.22 -4.16
C GLN A 281 -10.64 11.72 -4.28
N THR A 282 -11.21 11.68 -5.50
CA THR A 282 -12.53 12.26 -5.82
C THR A 282 -13.65 11.84 -4.86
N LEU A 283 -13.63 10.57 -4.43
CA LEU A 283 -14.66 9.96 -3.59
C LEU A 283 -14.18 9.64 -2.16
N THR A 284 -13.03 10.19 -1.76
CA THR A 284 -12.45 9.91 -0.44
C THR A 284 -11.95 11.18 0.21
N LEU A 285 -12.44 11.45 1.42
CA LEU A 285 -12.03 12.56 2.25
C LEU A 285 -11.23 12.00 3.43
N THR A 286 -10.05 12.56 3.67
CA THR A 286 -9.17 12.13 4.75
C THR A 286 -9.10 13.22 5.81
N ARG A 287 -9.22 12.86 7.07
CA ARG A 287 -9.27 13.80 8.19
C ARG A 287 -8.32 13.36 9.31
N ILE A 288 -7.61 14.33 9.88
CA ILE A 288 -6.93 14.20 11.16
C ILE A 288 -7.66 15.11 12.15
N SER A 289 -8.16 14.50 13.22
CA SER A 289 -8.85 15.19 14.29
C SER A 289 -8.10 15.02 15.61
N ARG A 290 -8.13 16.04 16.47
CA ARG A 290 -7.64 15.98 17.83
C ARG A 290 -8.76 15.50 18.76
N VAL A 291 -8.43 14.63 19.71
CA VAL A 291 -9.36 14.24 20.77
C VAL A 291 -9.40 15.35 21.80
N LYS A 292 -10.54 16.05 21.91
CA LYS A 292 -10.72 17.15 22.85
C LYS A 292 -11.12 16.63 24.24
N GLU A 293 -12.05 15.69 24.27
CA GLU A 293 -12.53 15.06 25.50
C GLU A 293 -13.16 13.71 25.20
N VAL A 294 -13.24 12.87 26.23
CA VAL A 294 -13.94 11.59 26.20
C VAL A 294 -15.12 11.68 27.18
N ARG A 295 -16.33 11.39 26.71
CA ARG A 295 -17.59 11.55 27.43
C ARG A 295 -18.30 10.24 27.67
N GLU A 296 -18.84 10.03 28.86
CA GLU A 296 -19.76 8.93 29.17
C GLU A 296 -21.16 9.53 29.30
N GLY A 297 -21.94 9.48 28.21
CA GLY A 297 -23.22 10.19 28.13
C GLY A 297 -23.04 11.72 28.18
N GLN A 298 -23.58 12.36 29.22
CA GLN A 298 -23.42 13.82 29.43
C GLN A 298 -22.22 14.19 30.33
N ALA A 299 -21.55 13.22 30.96
CA ALA A 299 -20.42 13.48 31.84
C ALA A 299 -19.10 13.47 31.06
N SER A 300 -18.31 14.54 31.17
CA SER A 300 -16.94 14.57 30.62
C SER A 300 -16.02 13.81 31.57
N LEU A 301 -15.47 12.68 31.11
CA LEU A 301 -14.49 11.91 31.87
C LEU A 301 -13.12 12.57 31.86
N THR A 302 -12.90 13.56 31.00
CA THR A 302 -11.60 14.24 30.82
C THR A 302 -11.53 15.60 31.49
N ALA A 303 -12.66 16.13 31.97
CA ALA A 303 -12.65 17.36 32.75
C ALA A 303 -11.75 17.18 33.99
N PRO A 304 -10.87 18.16 34.31
CA PRO A 304 -10.12 18.11 35.55
C PRO A 304 -11.11 18.04 36.71
N ASP A 305 -10.94 17.04 37.58
CA ASP A 305 -11.81 16.88 38.75
C ASP A 305 -11.83 18.24 39.48
N GLY A 306 -13.02 18.81 39.70
CA GLY A 306 -13.18 20.14 40.32
C GLY A 306 -12.61 20.26 41.74
N HIS A 307 -12.01 19.19 42.26
CA HIS A 307 -11.07 19.24 43.37
C HIS A 307 -9.76 19.83 42.89
N LYS A 308 -9.69 21.18 42.84
CA LYS A 308 -8.41 21.83 43.10
C LYS A 308 -7.92 21.24 44.44
N PRO A 309 -6.78 20.51 44.51
CA PRO A 309 -6.21 20.21 45.81
C PRO A 309 -6.12 21.55 46.54
N PRO A 310 -6.50 21.61 47.84
CA PRO A 310 -6.48 22.87 48.56
C PRO A 310 -5.11 23.49 48.29
N VAL A 311 -5.10 24.69 47.71
CA VAL A 311 -3.89 25.49 47.61
C VAL A 311 -3.54 25.82 49.05
N VAL A 312 -2.82 24.90 49.69
CA VAL A 312 -2.16 25.16 50.95
C VAL A 312 -1.09 26.16 50.55
N THR A 313 -1.40 27.45 50.68
CA THR A 313 -0.40 28.51 50.62
C THR A 313 0.64 28.15 51.66
N PRO A 314 1.82 27.63 51.27
CA PRO A 314 2.71 27.06 52.24
C PRO A 314 3.29 28.23 53.04
N ASN A 315 3.29 28.11 54.36
CA ASN A 315 3.88 29.10 55.23
C ASN A 315 5.36 29.25 54.83
N ARG A 316 5.85 30.47 54.59
CA ARG A 316 7.23 30.71 54.10
C ARG A 316 8.28 29.98 54.95
N ALA A 317 8.02 29.87 56.26
CA ALA A 317 8.87 29.14 57.21
C ALA A 317 8.94 27.62 56.94
N GLU A 318 7.85 26.99 56.50
CA GLU A 318 7.85 25.56 56.15
C GLU A 318 8.58 25.30 54.83
N ILE A 319 8.46 26.21 53.85
CA ILE A 319 9.20 26.12 52.58
C ILE A 319 10.71 26.19 52.83
N GLU A 320 11.16 27.12 53.68
CA GLU A 320 12.59 27.22 54.01
C GLU A 320 13.10 26.00 54.78
N LYS A 321 12.28 25.44 55.68
CA LYS A 321 12.61 24.21 56.40
C LYS A 321 12.73 23.01 55.45
N MET A 322 11.80 22.87 54.51
CA MET A 322 11.83 21.84 53.47
C MET A 322 13.04 22.01 52.54
N ARG A 323 13.37 23.26 52.17
CA ARG A 323 14.53 23.57 51.32
C ARG A 323 15.86 23.23 52.01
N LYS A 324 15.99 23.52 53.31
CA LYS A 324 17.17 23.13 54.10
C LYS A 324 17.29 21.61 54.20
N ALA A 325 16.20 20.92 54.51
CA ALA A 325 16.19 19.45 54.58
C ALA A 325 16.54 18.79 53.24
N TYR A 326 16.05 19.36 52.13
CA TYR A 326 16.39 18.90 50.79
C TYR A 326 17.86 19.12 50.45
N LEU A 327 18.41 20.31 50.74
CA LEU A 327 19.82 20.62 50.51
C LEU A 327 20.75 19.76 51.37
N GLU A 328 20.41 19.52 52.63
CA GLU A 328 21.19 18.63 53.51
C GLU A 328 21.20 17.19 53.02
N ASN A 329 20.06 16.67 52.56
CA ASN A 329 19.99 15.32 51.98
C ASN A 329 20.72 15.25 50.64
N PHE A 330 20.63 16.29 49.81
CA PHE A 330 21.32 16.36 48.53
C PHE A 330 22.84 16.41 48.72
N ILE A 331 23.34 17.19 49.68
CA ILE A 331 24.77 17.25 50.02
C ILE A 331 25.28 15.91 50.56
N LYS A 332 24.47 15.18 51.36
CA LYS A 332 24.83 13.83 51.84
C LYS A 332 24.85 12.76 50.75
N GLN A 333 24.22 13.00 49.61
CA GLN A 333 24.12 12.06 48.49
C GLN A 333 25.12 12.36 47.36
N LEU A 334 25.90 13.44 47.47
CA LEU A 334 27.01 13.70 46.56
C LEU A 334 28.22 12.82 46.96
N PRO A 335 28.86 12.12 46.01
CA PRO A 335 29.96 11.18 46.26
C PRO A 335 31.26 11.84 46.72
#